data_AF-A0A537X334-F1
#
_entry.id   AF-A0A537X334-F1
#
_cell.length_a   1.000
_cell.length_b   1.000
_cell.length_c   1.000
_cell.angle_alpha   90.00
_cell.angle_beta   90.00
_cell.angle_gamma   90.00
#
_symmetry.space_group_name_H-M   'P 1'
#
loop_
_entity.id
_entity.type
_entity.pdbx_description
1 polymer ?
#
loop_
_entity_poly.entity_id
_entity_poly.type
_entity_poly.pdbx_seq_one_letter_code
_entity_poly.pdbx_strand_id
1 'polypeptide(L)'
;MIGERGWRLLAPVLIGALFLALWEAIVRLRDIPPYILPAPSAVAMSLWNDGPSLLGSLLVTLRITLAALAAAALIGGAIALLFSRSRILELSLFPYAVILQVTPIVAIAPLII
;
A
#
# COMPACT_ATOMS: atom_id res chain seq x y z
N MET A 1 30.63 -27.72 -8.20
CA MET A 1 29.41 -27.98 -8.98
C MET A 1 28.25 -27.37 -8.23
N ILE A 2 27.69 -26.26 -8.73
CA ILE A 2 26.48 -25.66 -8.14
C ILE A 2 25.34 -26.62 -8.48
N GLY A 3 24.93 -27.46 -7.52
CA GLY A 3 23.78 -28.36 -7.69
C GLY A 3 22.52 -27.56 -8.03
N GLU A 4 21.50 -28.20 -8.63
CA GLU A 4 20.29 -27.55 -9.17
C GLU A 4 19.63 -26.53 -8.22
N ARG A 5 19.80 -26.69 -6.90
CA ARG A 5 19.38 -25.73 -5.86
C ARG A 5 20.01 -24.34 -5.97
N GLY A 6 21.28 -24.23 -6.35
CA GLY A 6 21.96 -22.94 -6.46
C GLY A 6 21.53 -22.14 -7.70
N TRP A 7 21.26 -22.82 -8.82
CA TRP A 7 20.72 -22.18 -10.02
C TRP A 7 19.30 -21.64 -9.82
N ARG A 8 18.48 -22.28 -8.97
CA ARG A 8 17.15 -21.78 -8.59
C ARG A 8 17.17 -20.44 -7.86
N LEU A 9 18.28 -20.08 -7.20
CA LEU A 9 18.44 -18.81 -6.50
C LEU A 9 19.26 -17.80 -7.32
N LEU A 10 20.32 -18.27 -7.98
CA LEU A 10 21.19 -17.42 -8.79
C LEU A 10 20.51 -16.89 -10.05
N ALA A 11 19.73 -17.73 -10.75
CA ALA A 11 19.10 -17.30 -12.00
C ALA A 11 18.11 -16.13 -11.80
N PRO A 12 17.18 -16.15 -10.81
CA PRO A 12 16.31 -15.00 -10.55
C PRO A 12 17.07 -13.74 -10.14
N VAL A 13 18.11 -13.87 -9.31
CA VAL A 13 18.92 -12.73 -8.87
C VAL A 13 19.67 -12.10 -10.03
N LEU A 14 20.28 -12.91 -10.90
CA LEU A 14 20.98 -12.41 -12.09
C LEU A 14 20.01 -11.72 -13.06
N ILE A 15 18.84 -12.30 -13.31
CA ILE A 15 17.82 -11.69 -14.15
C ILE A 15 17.32 -10.37 -13.54
N GLY A 16 17.09 -10.33 -12.23
CA GLY A 16 16.71 -9.11 -11.51
C GLY A 16 17.78 -8.02 -11.58
N ALA A 17 19.05 -8.38 -11.39
CA ALA A 17 20.17 -7.45 -11.51
C ALA A 17 20.31 -6.91 -12.94
N LEU A 18 20.17 -7.77 -13.95
CA LEU A 18 20.18 -7.37 -15.36
C LEU A 18 19.02 -6.41 -15.68
N PHE A 19 17.83 -6.69 -15.14
CA PHE A 19 16.67 -5.81 -15.29
C PHE A 19 16.91 -4.42 -14.67
N LEU A 20 17.44 -4.36 -13.44
CA LEU A 20 17.77 -3.09 -12.78
C LEU A 20 18.86 -2.32 -13.55
N ALA A 21 19.88 -3.02 -14.05
CA ALA A 21 20.93 -2.40 -14.86
C ALA A 21 20.38 -1.84 -16.18
N LEU A 22 19.48 -2.57 -16.84
CA LEU A 22 18.83 -2.10 -18.06
C LEU A 22 17.91 -0.90 -17.80
N TRP A 23 17.14 -0.92 -16.71
CA TRP A 23 16.32 0.22 -16.29
C TRP A 23 17.18 1.46 -16.03
N GLU A 24 18.23 1.33 -15.21
CA GLU A 24 19.19 2.41 -14.94
C GLU A 24 19.78 2.98 -16.23
N ALA A 25 20.21 2.10 -17.14
CA ALA A 25 20.74 2.50 -18.45
C ALA A 25 19.69 3.27 -19.26
N ILE A 26 18.46 2.77 -19.38
CA ILE A 26 17.40 3.45 -20.13
C ILE A 26 17.12 4.85 -19.58
N VAL A 27 16.99 4.99 -18.25
CA VAL A 27 16.72 6.29 -17.61
C VAL A 27 17.85 7.28 -17.88
N ARG A 28 19.11 6.85 -17.75
CA ARG A 28 20.28 7.71 -17.98
C ARG A 28 20.51 8.03 -19.46
N LEU A 29 20.38 7.06 -20.36
CA LEU A 29 20.61 7.26 -21.80
C LEU A 29 19.51 8.13 -22.44
N ARG A 30 18.31 8.15 -21.85
CA ARG A 30 17.16 8.90 -22.38
C ARG A 30 16.88 10.17 -21.60
N ASP A 31 17.74 10.53 -20.65
CA ASP A 31 17.59 11.70 -19.75
C ASP A 31 16.16 11.85 -19.23
N ILE A 32 15.57 10.75 -18.76
CA ILE A 32 14.18 10.75 -18.30
C ILE A 32 14.09 11.59 -17.02
N PRO A 33 13.19 12.59 -16.96
CA PRO A 33 13.06 13.40 -15.77
C PRO A 33 12.73 12.57 -14.53
N PRO A 34 13.40 12.80 -13.39
CA PRO A 34 13.30 11.95 -12.20
C PRO A 34 11.91 11.96 -11.54
N TYR A 35 11.09 12.98 -11.79
CA TYR A 35 9.70 13.03 -11.33
C TYR A 35 8.75 12.11 -12.13
N ILE A 36 9.17 11.68 -13.33
CA ILE A 36 8.42 10.70 -14.14
C ILE A 36 8.89 9.30 -13.79
N LEU A 37 10.21 9.07 -13.85
CA LEU A 37 10.81 7.78 -13.56
C LEU A 37 12.21 7.96 -12.96
N PRO A 38 12.37 7.81 -11.64
CA PRO A 38 13.68 7.87 -11.02
C PRO A 38 14.52 6.65 -11.41
N ALA A 39 15.82 6.86 -11.55
CA ALA A 39 16.77 5.77 -11.75
C ALA A 39 16.81 4.88 -10.49
N PRO A 40 16.94 3.54 -10.62
CA PRO A 40 17.11 2.63 -9.48
C PRO A 40 18.15 3.10 -8.45
N SER A 41 19.28 3.68 -8.89
CA SER A 41 20.28 4.23 -7.97
C SER A 41 19.76 5.39 -7.12
N ALA A 42 18.90 6.24 -7.69
CA ALA A 42 18.30 7.39 -7.00
C ALA A 42 17.28 6.91 -5.96
N VAL A 43 16.52 5.87 -6.26
CA VAL A 43 15.60 5.22 -5.31
C VAL A 43 16.39 4.64 -4.13
N ALA A 44 17.48 3.92 -4.40
CA ALA A 44 18.33 3.36 -3.34
C ALA A 44 18.95 4.45 -2.45
N MET A 45 19.37 5.57 -3.05
CA MET A 45 19.93 6.71 -2.31
C MET A 45 18.89 7.41 -1.43
N SER A 46 17.66 7.60 -1.93
CA SER A 46 16.57 8.17 -1.12
C SER A 46 16.14 7.22 0.01
N LEU A 47 16.09 5.91 -0.23
CA LEU A 47 15.84 4.92 0.83
C LEU A 47 16.89 4.99 1.95
N TRP A 48 18.15 5.25 1.62
CA TRP A 48 19.22 5.35 2.60
C TRP A 48 19.20 6.69 3.36
N ASN A 49 19.11 7.80 2.62
CA ASN A 49 19.20 9.15 3.19
C ASN A 49 17.92 9.55 3.93
N ASP A 50 16.75 9.24 3.35
CA ASP A 50 15.45 9.60 3.92
C ASP A 50 14.86 8.44 4.75
N GLY A 51 15.56 7.31 4.85
CA GLY A 51 15.11 6.09 5.53
C GLY A 51 14.47 6.32 6.91
N PRO A 52 15.09 7.07 7.84
CA PRO A 52 14.49 7.37 9.14
C PRO A 52 13.17 8.14 9.03
N SER A 53 13.08 9.09 8.09
CA SER A 53 11.86 9.87 7.83
C SER A 53 10.77 8.99 7.22
N LEU A 54 11.13 8.19 6.21
CA LEU A 54 10.23 7.23 5.55
C LEU A 54 9.68 6.20 6.54
N LEU A 55 10.52 5.70 7.46
CA LEU A 55 10.09 4.81 8.54
C LEU A 55 9.14 5.53 9.51
N GLY A 56 9.41 6.79 9.84
CA GLY A 56 8.50 7.62 10.63
C GLY A 56 7.12 7.72 9.98
N SER A 57 7.06 8.07 8.70
CA SER A 57 5.81 8.13 7.93
C SER A 57 5.12 6.77 7.85
N LEU A 58 5.86 5.69 7.58
CA LEU A 58 5.35 4.32 7.55
C LEU A 58 4.70 3.95 8.89
N LEU A 59 5.36 4.25 10.01
CA LEU A 59 4.85 3.95 11.34
C LEU A 59 3.58 4.76 11.67
N VAL A 60 3.52 6.03 11.26
CA VAL A 60 2.31 6.85 11.44
C VAL A 60 1.15 6.25 10.64
N THR A 61 1.36 5.96 9.35
CA THR A 61 0.35 5.32 8.50
C THR A 61 -0.10 4.00 9.11
N LEU A 62 0.84 3.13 9.50
CA LEU A 62 0.54 1.83 10.07
C LEU A 62 -0.28 1.94 11.36
N ARG A 63 0.09 2.85 12.27
CA ARG A 63 -0.64 3.09 13.52
C ARG A 63 -2.08 3.54 13.25
N ILE A 64 -2.26 4.52 12.36
CA ILE A 64 -3.59 5.03 12.00
C ILE A 64 -4.43 3.94 11.34
N THR A 65 -3.86 3.22 10.37
CA THR A 65 -4.55 2.14 9.65
C THR A 65 -4.96 1.02 10.60
N LEU A 66 -4.08 0.57 11.50
CA LEU A 66 -4.40 -0.50 12.45
C LEU A 66 -5.46 -0.05 13.47
N ALA A 67 -5.38 1.18 13.98
CA ALA A 67 -6.39 1.73 14.89
C ALA A 67 -7.76 1.83 14.20
N ALA A 68 -7.80 2.35 12.97
CA ALA A 68 -9.02 2.45 12.18
C ALA A 68 -9.59 1.07 11.83
N LEU A 69 -8.74 0.10 11.48
CA LEU A 69 -9.15 -1.28 11.21
C LEU A 69 -9.76 -1.94 12.45
N ALA A 70 -9.12 -1.78 13.62
CA ALA A 70 -9.64 -2.31 14.88
C ALA A 70 -11.00 -1.69 15.22
N ALA A 71 -11.13 -0.36 15.11
CA ALA A 71 -12.39 0.33 15.32
C ALA A 71 -13.48 -0.14 14.34
N ALA A 72 -13.15 -0.23 13.05
CA ALA A 72 -14.08 -0.68 12.01
C ALA A 72 -14.53 -2.14 12.24
N ALA A 73 -13.61 -3.04 12.62
CA ALA A 73 -13.94 -4.43 12.92
C ALA A 73 -14.87 -4.56 14.14
N LEU A 74 -14.60 -3.80 15.21
CA LEU A 74 -15.42 -3.82 16.42
C LEU A 74 -16.82 -3.23 16.17
N ILE A 75 -16.89 -2.05 15.56
CA ILE A 75 -18.15 -1.36 15.28
C ILE A 75 -18.96 -2.12 14.23
N GLY A 76 -18.32 -2.50 13.13
CA GLY A 76 -18.96 -3.29 12.06
C GLY A 76 -19.42 -4.65 12.56
N GLY A 77 -18.63 -5.32 13.38
CA GLY A 77 -19.02 -6.58 14.03
C GLY A 77 -20.22 -6.41 14.95
N ALA A 78 -20.26 -5.36 15.77
CA ALA A 78 -21.41 -5.06 16.63
C ALA A 78 -22.69 -4.79 15.81
N ILE A 79 -22.58 -4.03 14.72
CA ILE A 79 -23.71 -3.76 13.80
C ILE A 79 -24.19 -5.06 13.15
N ALA A 80 -23.28 -5.93 12.71
CA ALA A 80 -23.65 -7.23 12.12
C ALA A 80 -24.40 -8.12 13.12
N LEU A 81 -23.99 -8.13 14.40
CA LEU A 81 -24.70 -8.85 15.46
C LEU A 81 -26.10 -8.27 15.71
N LEU A 82 -26.26 -6.94 15.64
CA LEU A 82 -27.58 -6.28 15.74
C LEU A 82 -28.50 -6.67 14.57
N PHE A 83 -27.97 -6.70 13.35
CA PHE A 83 -28.74 -7.10 12.15
C PHE A 83 -29.21 -8.55 12.26
N SER A 84 -28.37 -9.44 12.80
CA SER A 84 -28.73 -10.84 13.06
C SER A 84 -29.95 -11.00 13.99
N ARG A 85 -30.23 -10.02 14.85
CA ARG A 85 -31.36 -10.07 15.79
C ARG A 85 -32.67 -9.50 15.24
N SER A 86 -32.64 -8.65 14.20
CA SER A 86 -33.85 -8.00 13.68
C SER A 86 -33.75 -7.70 12.19
N ARG A 87 -34.65 -8.33 11.42
CA ARG A 87 -34.78 -8.10 9.97
C ARG A 87 -35.14 -6.65 9.63
N ILE A 88 -35.90 -5.98 10.50
CA ILE A 88 -36.32 -4.58 10.30
C ILE A 88 -35.11 -3.64 10.43
N LEU A 89 -34.25 -3.86 11.44
CA LEU A 89 -33.03 -3.05 11.62
C LEU A 89 -32.08 -3.23 10.44
N GLU A 90 -31.87 -4.46 10.00
CA GLU A 90 -31.06 -4.77 8.83
C GLU A 90 -31.57 -4.00 7.60
N LEU A 91 -32.84 -4.17 7.23
CA LEU A 91 -33.42 -3.51 6.04
C LEU A 91 -33.37 -1.98 6.11
N SER A 92 -33.47 -1.41 7.32
CA SER A 92 -33.47 0.05 7.50
C SER A 92 -32.07 0.65 7.45
N LEU A 93 -31.06 -0.04 8.00
CA LEU A 93 -29.70 0.48 8.15
C LEU A 93 -28.76 0.07 7.01
N PHE A 94 -29.07 -1.01 6.29
CA PHE A 94 -28.27 -1.50 5.17
C PHE A 94 -28.04 -0.45 4.06
N PRO A 95 -29.04 0.36 3.63
CA PRO A 95 -28.82 1.40 2.63
C PRO A 95 -27.77 2.43 3.05
N TYR A 96 -27.78 2.85 4.32
CA TYR A 96 -26.79 3.80 4.85
C TYR A 96 -25.39 3.18 4.88
N ALA A 97 -25.27 1.90 5.23
CA ALA A 97 -23.99 1.20 5.18
C ALA A 97 -23.41 1.16 3.76
N VAL A 98 -24.25 0.92 2.75
CA VAL A 98 -23.85 0.94 1.33
C VAL A 98 -23.40 2.34 0.91
N ILE A 99 -24.14 3.39 1.28
CA ILE A 99 -23.77 4.80 0.97
C ILE A 99 -22.38 5.14 1.53
N LEU A 100 -22.12 4.74 2.78
CA LEU A 100 -20.81 4.97 3.41
C LEU A 100 -19.67 4.24 2.68
N GLN A 101 -19.92 3.05 2.12
CA GLN A 101 -18.89 2.29 1.38
C GLN A 101 -18.59 2.87 0.00
N VAL A 102 -19.59 3.42 -0.69
CA VAL A 102 -19.40 3.96 -2.05
C VAL A 102 -18.95 5.42 -2.06
N THR A 103 -18.95 6.11 -0.92
CA THR A 103 -18.54 7.51 -0.83
C THR A 103 -17.02 7.63 -1.01
N PRO A 104 -16.53 8.33 -2.05
CA PRO A 104 -15.09 8.44 -2.29
C PRO A 104 -14.38 9.20 -1.16
N ILE A 105 -13.21 8.72 -0.75
CA ILE A 105 -12.40 9.40 0.28
C ILE A 105 -12.05 10.83 -0.12
N VAL A 106 -11.87 11.08 -1.43
CA VAL A 106 -11.56 12.41 -1.98
C VAL A 106 -12.69 13.42 -1.71
N ALA A 107 -13.94 12.97 -1.61
CA ALA A 107 -15.08 13.83 -1.29
C ALA A 107 -15.16 14.16 0.21
N ILE A 108 -14.68 13.27 1.08
CA ILE A 108 -14.74 13.42 2.54
C ILE A 108 -13.52 14.19 3.07
N ALA A 109 -12.36 14.02 2.43
CA ALA A 109 -11.09 14.57 2.92
C ALA A 109 -11.17 16.06 3.35
N PRO A 110 -11.77 16.99 2.58
CA PRO A 110 -11.82 18.42 2.94
C PRO A 110 -12.65 18.75 4.20
N LEU A 111 -13.49 17.84 4.70
CA LEU A 111 -14.30 18.06 5.91
C LEU A 111 -13.54 17.71 7.20
N ILE A 112 -12.45 16.96 7.08
CA ILE A 112 -11.68 16.41 8.22
C ILE A 112 -10.44 17.26 8.55
N ILE A 113 -9.90 17.98 7.55
CA ILE A 113 -8.73 18.89 7.63
C ILE A 113 -9.18 20.33 7.83
#